data_AF-A0A957S8X5-F1
#
_entry.id   AF-A0A957S8X5-F1
#
_cell.length_a   1.000
_cell.length_b   1.000
_cell.length_c   1.000
_cell.angle_alpha   90.00
_cell.angle_beta   90.00
_cell.angle_gamma   90.00
#
_symmetry.space_group_name_H-M   'P 1'
#
loop_
_entity.id
_entity.type
_entity.pdbx_description
1 polymer ?
#
loop_
_entity_poly.entity_id
_entity_poly.type
_entity_poly.pdbx_seq_one_letter_code
_entity_poly.pdbx_strand_id
1 'polypeptide(L)'
;MQAFDYVSANSIDEAVLALQKASGSARVLAGGTDLLVALREGRLSAQTVVDIKHVPETTELSYSAENGLRLGAAVPCHRLYNDKEISAAYPGLMDSASLIGGVQIQGRASLGGNLCNASPAADSIPSLIAHGAVCTIAGPNGRGQVAVEDFCTAPGRTVLENGEFLVYMDIPAPKAKFGAAYLRFMSRNEMDIAVVGTGAAVQLSAD
;
A
#
# COMPACT_ATOMS: atom_id res chain seq x y z
N MET A 1 -2.29 -23.40 -9.63
CA MET A 1 -1.87 -22.85 -8.33
C MET A 1 -1.38 -24.01 -7.49
N GLN A 2 -0.16 -23.94 -6.96
CA GLN A 2 0.36 -24.95 -6.03
C GLN A 2 -0.39 -24.86 -4.69
N ALA A 3 -0.47 -25.97 -3.96
CA ALA A 3 -1.00 -25.95 -2.60
C ALA A 3 -0.06 -25.13 -1.70
N PHE A 4 -0.64 -24.40 -0.75
CA PHE A 4 0.07 -23.62 0.26
C PHE A 4 -0.69 -23.68 1.58
N ASP A 5 0.04 -23.54 2.68
CA ASP A 5 -0.53 -23.32 3.99
C ASP A 5 -1.09 -21.91 4.09
N TYR A 6 -2.16 -21.75 4.85
CA TYR A 6 -2.78 -20.46 5.09
C TYR A 6 -2.75 -20.14 6.58
N VAL A 7 -2.22 -18.98 6.93
CA VAL A 7 -2.18 -18.48 8.31
C VAL A 7 -2.97 -17.18 8.37
N SER A 8 -3.98 -17.10 9.23
CA SER A 8 -4.68 -15.85 9.55
C SER A 8 -4.08 -15.27 10.83
N ALA A 9 -3.24 -14.25 10.70
CA ALA A 9 -2.60 -13.60 11.84
C ALA A 9 -3.54 -12.57 12.48
N ASN A 10 -3.59 -12.55 13.81
CA ASN A 10 -4.42 -11.63 14.60
C ASN A 10 -3.59 -10.55 15.31
N SER A 11 -2.26 -10.65 15.22
CA SER A 11 -1.32 -9.66 15.75
C SER A 11 -0.10 -9.55 14.84
N ILE A 12 0.67 -8.48 15.04
CA ILE A 12 1.95 -8.29 14.34
C ILE A 12 2.92 -9.44 14.67
N ASP A 13 2.99 -9.85 15.93
CA ASP A 13 3.89 -10.92 16.36
C ASP A 13 3.52 -12.26 15.72
N GLU A 14 2.23 -12.59 15.62
CA GLU A 14 1.78 -13.78 14.90
C GLU A 14 2.15 -13.74 13.42
N ALA A 15 2.02 -12.57 12.77
CA ALA A 15 2.39 -12.40 11.37
C ALA A 15 3.90 -12.58 11.17
N VAL A 16 4.75 -11.92 11.99
CA VAL A 16 6.21 -12.06 11.93
C VAL A 16 6.62 -13.53 12.15
N LEU A 17 6.08 -14.20 13.17
CA LEU A 17 6.38 -15.60 13.45
C LEU A 17 6.01 -16.52 12.29
N ALA A 18 4.86 -16.29 11.64
CA ALA A 18 4.43 -17.06 10.47
C ALA A 18 5.36 -16.83 9.27
N LEU A 19 5.75 -15.58 9.02
CA LEU A 19 6.65 -15.22 7.92
C LEU A 19 8.06 -15.82 8.13
N GLN A 20 8.57 -15.82 9.36
CA GLN A 20 9.87 -16.42 9.70
C GLN A 20 9.89 -17.93 9.51
N LYS A 21 8.85 -18.64 9.99
CA LYS A 21 8.78 -20.12 9.90
C LYS A 21 8.89 -20.64 8.47
N ALA A 22 8.35 -19.89 7.51
CA ALA A 22 8.37 -20.26 6.09
C ALA A 22 9.71 -20.00 5.38
N SER A 23 10.75 -19.52 6.09
CA SER A 23 12.12 -19.35 5.56
C SER A 23 12.19 -18.66 4.19
N GLY A 24 11.46 -17.55 4.01
CA GLY A 24 11.42 -16.75 2.77
C GLY A 24 10.41 -17.23 1.70
N SER A 25 9.72 -18.36 1.94
CA SER A 25 8.68 -18.87 1.07
C SER A 25 7.26 -18.43 1.45
N ALA A 26 7.12 -17.57 2.48
CA ALA A 26 5.83 -16.97 2.81
C ALA A 26 5.54 -15.73 1.96
N ARG A 27 4.25 -15.46 1.73
CA ARG A 27 3.77 -14.22 1.10
C ARG A 27 2.64 -13.62 1.92
N VAL A 28 2.68 -12.29 2.09
CA VAL A 28 1.67 -11.53 2.83
C VAL A 28 0.43 -11.32 1.97
N LEU A 29 -0.74 -11.61 2.52
CA LEU A 29 -2.04 -11.39 1.88
C LEU A 29 -2.78 -10.23 2.54
N ALA A 30 -3.02 -9.18 1.76
CA ALA A 30 -3.97 -8.12 2.06
C ALA A 30 -5.23 -8.26 1.16
N GLY A 31 -5.26 -7.49 0.06
CA GLY A 31 -6.35 -7.53 -0.92
C GLY A 31 -6.39 -8.81 -1.76
N GLY A 32 -5.21 -9.31 -2.14
CA GLY A 32 -5.03 -10.52 -2.97
C GLY A 32 -5.11 -10.28 -4.48
N THR A 33 -5.33 -9.04 -4.93
CA THR A 33 -5.52 -8.67 -6.34
C THR A 33 -4.30 -8.93 -7.21
N ASP A 34 -3.09 -8.79 -6.64
CA ASP A 34 -1.83 -9.12 -7.32
C ASP A 34 -1.31 -10.50 -6.91
N LEU A 35 -1.26 -10.77 -5.60
CA LEU A 35 -0.68 -12.00 -5.06
C LEU A 35 -1.35 -13.27 -5.62
N LEU A 36 -2.69 -13.35 -5.55
CA LEU A 36 -3.40 -14.56 -5.94
C LEU A 36 -3.35 -14.78 -7.46
N VAL A 37 -3.29 -13.70 -8.24
CA VAL A 37 -3.10 -13.76 -9.70
C VAL A 37 -1.69 -14.28 -10.01
N ALA A 38 -0.66 -13.74 -9.36
CA ALA A 38 0.72 -14.18 -9.55
C ALA A 38 0.94 -15.66 -9.16
N LEU A 39 0.32 -16.12 -8.06
CA LEU A 39 0.34 -17.53 -7.65
C LEU A 39 -0.43 -18.44 -8.62
N ARG A 40 -1.55 -17.97 -9.17
CA ARG A 40 -2.33 -18.71 -10.16
C ARG A 40 -1.57 -18.87 -11.48
N GLU A 41 -0.92 -17.82 -11.94
CA GLU A 41 -0.13 -17.77 -13.18
C GLU A 41 1.26 -18.40 -13.03
N GLY A 42 1.68 -18.77 -11.82
CA GLY A 42 2.99 -19.37 -11.56
C GLY A 42 4.16 -18.38 -11.66
N ARG A 43 3.89 -17.07 -11.70
CA ARG A 43 4.91 -16.00 -11.63
C ARG A 43 5.54 -15.89 -10.25
N LEU A 44 4.79 -16.29 -9.22
CA LEU A 44 5.26 -16.44 -7.85
C LEU A 44 4.88 -17.82 -7.32
N SER A 45 5.65 -18.29 -6.35
CA SER A 45 5.31 -19.45 -5.51
C SER A 45 5.33 -19.03 -4.04
N ALA A 46 4.56 -19.74 -3.24
CA ALA A 46 4.52 -19.59 -1.78
C ALA A 46 4.25 -20.95 -1.17
N GLN A 47 4.95 -21.30 -0.08
CA GLN A 47 4.57 -22.44 0.76
C GLN A 47 3.54 -22.01 1.80
N THR A 48 3.57 -20.73 2.20
CA THR A 48 2.65 -20.18 3.19
C THR A 48 2.12 -18.83 2.73
N VAL A 49 0.82 -18.60 2.91
CA VAL A 49 0.20 -17.29 2.73
C VAL A 49 -0.26 -16.80 4.09
N VAL A 50 0.22 -15.62 4.48
CA VAL A 50 -0.07 -14.99 5.78
C VAL A 50 -1.07 -13.85 5.55
N ASP A 51 -2.32 -14.08 5.91
CA ASP A 51 -3.37 -13.05 5.90
C ASP A 51 -3.21 -12.13 7.11
N ILE A 52 -3.01 -10.83 6.82
CA ILE A 52 -2.83 -9.79 7.84
C ILE A 52 -4.11 -9.02 8.14
N LYS A 53 -5.23 -9.24 7.44
CA LYS A 53 -6.45 -8.42 7.62
C LYS A 53 -7.09 -8.53 9.01
N HIS A 54 -6.71 -9.48 9.84
CA HIS A 54 -7.16 -9.57 11.24
C HIS A 54 -6.19 -8.92 12.23
N VAL A 55 -5.05 -8.39 11.76
CA VAL A 55 -4.13 -7.57 12.55
C VAL A 55 -4.67 -6.13 12.60
N PRO A 56 -5.07 -5.61 13.79
CA PRO A 56 -5.76 -4.33 13.90
C PRO A 56 -5.04 -3.17 13.20
N GLU A 57 -3.73 -3.03 13.40
CA GLU A 57 -2.92 -1.94 12.85
C GLU A 57 -2.88 -1.93 11.31
N THR A 58 -3.05 -3.10 10.68
CA THR A 58 -3.02 -3.20 9.21
C THR A 58 -4.35 -2.82 8.57
N THR A 59 -5.43 -2.75 9.34
CA THR A 59 -6.75 -2.34 8.87
C THR A 59 -7.23 -1.02 9.48
N GLU A 60 -6.36 -0.39 10.27
CA GLU A 60 -6.58 0.94 10.83
C GLU A 60 -6.68 1.98 9.71
N LEU A 61 -7.70 2.83 9.81
CA LEU A 61 -7.86 4.02 8.98
C LEU A 61 -8.25 5.14 9.93
N SER A 62 -7.29 6.01 10.26
CA SER A 62 -7.50 7.10 11.22
C SER A 62 -6.92 8.40 10.68
N TYR A 63 -7.67 9.49 10.87
CA TYR A 63 -7.32 10.81 10.37
C TYR A 63 -7.58 11.88 11.43
N SER A 64 -6.68 12.87 11.47
CA SER A 64 -6.89 14.15 12.16
C SER A 64 -6.17 15.25 11.40
N ALA A 65 -6.67 16.49 11.51
CA ALA A 65 -6.05 17.63 10.86
C ALA A 65 -4.63 17.92 11.40
N GLU A 66 -4.37 17.53 12.65
CA GLU A 66 -3.12 17.78 13.36
C GLU A 66 -2.06 16.71 13.06
N ASN A 67 -2.45 15.43 13.08
CA ASN A 67 -1.50 14.31 12.97
C ASN A 67 -1.45 13.69 11.57
N GLY A 68 -2.35 14.07 10.68
CA GLY A 68 -2.43 13.53 9.34
C GLY A 68 -3.22 12.23 9.27
N LEU A 69 -2.89 11.38 8.31
CA LEU A 69 -3.59 10.13 8.00
C LEU A 69 -2.70 8.94 8.31
N ARG A 70 -3.18 8.04 9.18
CA ARG A 70 -2.64 6.68 9.30
C ARG A 70 -3.46 5.72 8.45
N LEU A 71 -2.76 5.04 7.55
CA LEU A 71 -3.34 4.12 6.58
C LEU A 71 -2.73 2.72 6.74
N GLY A 72 -3.50 1.80 7.32
CA GLY A 72 -3.14 0.40 7.44
C GLY A 72 -2.88 -0.25 6.08
N ALA A 73 -1.89 -1.14 6.02
CA ALA A 73 -1.43 -1.76 4.76
C ALA A 73 -2.51 -2.58 4.04
N ALA A 74 -3.54 -3.03 4.76
CA ALA A 74 -4.66 -3.83 4.28
C ALA A 74 -5.99 -3.05 4.19
N VAL A 75 -5.99 -1.73 4.37
CA VAL A 75 -7.17 -0.89 4.13
C VAL A 75 -7.49 -0.85 2.63
N PRO A 76 -8.70 -1.29 2.20
CA PRO A 76 -9.07 -1.23 0.80
C PRO A 76 -9.25 0.19 0.27
N CYS A 77 -8.93 0.42 -1.01
CA CYS A 77 -9.03 1.74 -1.67
C CYS A 77 -10.41 2.37 -1.50
N HIS A 78 -11.49 1.58 -1.61
CA HIS A 78 -12.84 2.11 -1.47
C HIS A 78 -13.17 2.66 -0.09
N ARG A 79 -12.52 2.19 0.99
CA ARG A 79 -12.72 2.79 2.31
C ARG A 79 -12.06 4.16 2.37
N LEU A 80 -10.93 4.31 1.69
CA LEU A 80 -10.16 5.55 1.65
C LEU A 80 -10.93 6.65 0.92
N TYR A 81 -11.33 6.45 -0.34
CA TYR A 81 -11.98 7.51 -1.12
C TYR A 81 -13.45 7.77 -0.75
N ASN A 82 -14.11 6.87 -0.04
CA ASN A 82 -15.47 7.10 0.46
C ASN A 82 -15.51 7.83 1.81
N ASP A 83 -14.36 7.99 2.49
CA ASP A 83 -14.26 8.83 3.67
C ASP A 83 -14.20 10.30 3.24
N LYS A 84 -15.22 11.07 3.63
CA LYS A 84 -15.36 12.46 3.17
C LYS A 84 -14.28 13.37 3.74
N GLU A 85 -13.84 13.14 4.97
CA GLU A 85 -12.84 13.98 5.61
C GLU A 85 -11.47 13.72 5.00
N ILE A 86 -11.12 12.45 4.81
CA ILE A 86 -9.86 12.06 4.18
C ILE A 86 -9.83 12.50 2.71
N SER A 87 -10.92 12.29 1.96
CA SER A 87 -10.99 12.70 0.55
C SER A 87 -10.86 14.20 0.37
N ALA A 88 -11.41 15.00 1.30
CA ALA A 88 -11.25 16.45 1.27
C ALA A 88 -9.83 16.88 1.63
N ALA A 89 -9.16 16.19 2.56
CA ALA A 89 -7.82 16.52 3.00
C ALA A 89 -6.71 16.07 2.03
N TYR A 90 -6.90 14.94 1.33
CA TYR A 90 -5.88 14.32 0.47
C TYR A 90 -6.38 14.06 -0.96
N PRO A 91 -6.81 15.09 -1.72
CA PRO A 91 -7.37 14.90 -3.06
C PRO A 91 -6.40 14.20 -4.03
N GLY A 92 -5.10 14.56 -4.02
CA GLY A 92 -4.09 13.91 -4.86
C GLY A 92 -3.83 12.43 -4.52
N LEU A 93 -4.12 12.01 -3.29
CA LEU A 93 -4.11 10.59 -2.93
C LEU A 93 -5.37 9.89 -3.48
N MET A 94 -6.53 10.55 -3.45
CA MET A 94 -7.78 10.01 -4.00
C MET A 94 -7.73 9.86 -5.52
N ASP A 95 -7.09 10.80 -6.21
CA ASP A 95 -6.83 10.72 -7.65
C ASP A 95 -6.15 9.39 -7.99
N SER A 96 -5.14 8.98 -7.23
CA SER A 96 -4.46 7.70 -7.46
C SER A 96 -5.27 6.48 -7.01
N ALA A 97 -5.89 6.53 -5.82
CA ALA A 97 -6.57 5.39 -5.22
C ALA A 97 -7.83 4.97 -6.00
N SER A 98 -8.55 5.94 -6.58
CA SER A 98 -9.76 5.72 -7.39
C SER A 98 -9.46 5.17 -8.80
N LEU A 99 -8.19 5.12 -9.19
CA LEU A 99 -7.74 4.66 -10.50
C LEU A 99 -7.17 3.23 -10.49
N ILE A 100 -6.95 2.65 -9.31
CA ILE A 100 -6.39 1.30 -9.14
C ILE A 100 -7.42 0.24 -9.57
N GLY A 101 -7.27 -0.25 -10.80
CA GLY A 101 -8.20 -1.21 -11.39
C GLY A 101 -9.65 -0.71 -11.41
N GLY A 102 -10.61 -1.63 -11.40
CA GLY A 102 -12.04 -1.31 -11.38
C GLY A 102 -12.62 -1.38 -9.97
N VAL A 103 -13.89 -1.05 -9.82
CA VAL A 103 -14.59 -1.02 -8.51
C VAL A 103 -14.41 -2.32 -7.71
N GLN A 104 -14.41 -3.48 -8.36
CA GLN A 104 -14.19 -4.77 -7.71
C GLN A 104 -12.76 -4.93 -7.17
N ILE A 105 -11.78 -4.39 -7.91
CA ILE A 105 -10.37 -4.34 -7.48
C ILE A 105 -10.26 -3.36 -6.32
N GLN A 106 -10.84 -2.16 -6.41
CA GLN A 106 -10.82 -1.13 -5.35
C GLN A 106 -11.52 -1.59 -4.06
N GLY A 107 -12.48 -2.51 -4.18
CA GLY A 107 -13.10 -3.23 -3.06
C GLY A 107 -12.12 -4.07 -2.24
N ARG A 108 -10.96 -4.43 -2.80
CA ARG A 108 -10.00 -5.38 -2.24
C ARG A 108 -8.58 -4.84 -2.14
N ALA A 109 -8.07 -4.23 -3.20
CA ALA A 109 -6.75 -3.65 -3.30
C ALA A 109 -6.55 -2.57 -2.24
N SER A 110 -5.36 -2.54 -1.67
CA SER A 110 -4.93 -1.52 -0.72
C SER A 110 -3.72 -0.78 -1.27
N LEU A 111 -3.50 0.45 -0.82
CA LEU A 111 -2.31 1.22 -1.20
C LEU A 111 -1.04 0.53 -0.67
N GLY A 112 -1.11 -0.08 0.52
CA GLY A 112 0.00 -0.88 1.05
C GLY A 112 0.32 -2.10 0.18
N GLY A 113 -0.70 -2.78 -0.35
CA GLY A 113 -0.51 -3.87 -1.31
C GLY A 113 0.07 -3.38 -2.64
N ASN A 114 -0.40 -2.23 -3.13
CA ASN A 114 0.09 -1.60 -4.36
C ASN A 114 1.58 -1.20 -4.24
N LEU A 115 1.97 -0.61 -3.10
CA LEU A 115 3.35 -0.28 -2.78
C LEU A 115 4.24 -1.54 -2.66
N CYS A 116 3.78 -2.56 -1.92
CA CYS A 116 4.52 -3.82 -1.77
C CYS A 116 4.66 -4.63 -3.06
N ASN A 117 3.77 -4.43 -4.03
CA ASN A 117 3.92 -5.01 -5.37
C ASN A 117 5.08 -4.34 -6.16
N ALA A 118 5.44 -3.10 -5.82
CA ALA A 118 6.55 -2.34 -6.40
C ALA A 118 6.56 -2.33 -7.94
N SER A 119 5.37 -2.30 -8.55
CA SER A 119 5.26 -2.19 -10.00
C SER A 119 5.72 -0.79 -10.45
N PRO A 120 6.54 -0.67 -11.51
CA PRO A 120 6.89 0.62 -12.10
C PRO A 120 5.68 1.45 -12.56
N ALA A 121 4.52 0.81 -12.76
CA ALA A 121 3.28 1.46 -13.18
C ALA A 121 2.25 1.58 -12.04
N ALA A 122 2.67 1.45 -10.78
CA ALA A 122 1.78 1.54 -9.63
C ALA A 122 1.27 2.97 -9.40
N ASP A 123 -0.05 3.16 -9.50
CA ASP A 123 -0.67 4.49 -9.43
C ASP A 123 -0.47 5.22 -8.10
N SER A 124 -0.48 4.49 -6.96
CA SER A 124 -0.44 5.16 -5.65
C SER A 124 0.96 5.59 -5.20
N ILE A 125 2.02 5.02 -5.77
CA ILE A 125 3.40 5.28 -5.32
C ILE A 125 3.78 6.76 -5.53
N PRO A 126 3.56 7.38 -6.70
CA PRO A 126 3.90 8.79 -6.89
C PRO A 126 3.15 9.73 -5.93
N SER A 127 1.88 9.48 -5.64
CA SER A 127 1.12 10.30 -4.67
C SER A 127 1.66 10.14 -3.26
N LEU A 128 1.95 8.91 -2.84
CA LEU A 128 2.53 8.65 -1.52
C LEU A 128 3.89 9.34 -1.35
N ILE A 129 4.74 9.33 -2.39
CA ILE A 129 6.01 10.08 -2.41
C ILE A 129 5.75 11.58 -2.32
N ALA A 130 4.87 12.13 -3.15
CA ALA A 130 4.56 13.56 -3.17
C ALA A 130 4.02 14.08 -1.83
N HIS A 131 3.33 13.22 -1.08
CA HIS A 131 2.85 13.53 0.27
C HIS A 131 3.88 13.30 1.38
N GLY A 132 5.08 12.77 1.08
CA GLY A 132 6.10 12.47 2.08
C GLY A 132 5.69 11.37 3.05
N ALA A 133 4.96 10.35 2.56
CA ALA A 133 4.48 9.25 3.38
C ALA A 133 5.65 8.40 3.93
N VAL A 134 5.46 7.88 5.15
CA VAL A 134 6.43 7.03 5.85
C VAL A 134 5.80 5.68 6.17
N CYS A 135 6.46 4.61 5.78
CA CYS A 135 6.07 3.24 6.07
C CYS A 135 6.56 2.83 7.46
N THR A 136 5.70 2.13 8.23
CA THR A 136 6.13 1.34 9.38
C THR A 136 6.15 -0.14 9.02
N ILE A 137 7.33 -0.74 9.16
CA ILE A 137 7.60 -2.15 8.88
C ILE A 137 7.75 -2.88 10.21
N ALA A 138 7.21 -4.09 10.30
CA ALA A 138 7.48 -5.01 11.40
C ALA A 138 8.19 -6.25 10.88
N GLY A 139 9.15 -6.73 11.67
CA GLY A 139 9.99 -7.86 11.35
C GLY A 139 10.54 -8.55 12.58
N PRO A 140 11.44 -9.52 12.40
CA PRO A 140 12.00 -10.31 13.49
C PRO A 140 12.87 -9.49 14.46
N ASN A 141 13.38 -8.36 13.98
CA ASN A 141 14.23 -7.46 14.76
C ASN A 141 13.44 -6.27 15.35
N GLY A 142 12.11 -6.32 15.32
CA GLY A 142 11.23 -5.27 15.83
C GLY A 142 10.60 -4.43 14.72
N ARG A 143 10.33 -3.16 15.02
CA ARG A 143 9.70 -2.21 14.08
C ARG A 143 10.71 -1.21 13.56
N GLY A 144 10.58 -0.86 12.29
CA GLY A 144 11.39 0.16 11.61
C GLY A 144 10.52 1.09 10.79
N GLN A 145 11.08 2.24 10.42
CA GLN A 145 10.45 3.19 9.52
C GLN A 145 11.31 3.43 8.28
N VAL A 146 10.65 3.65 7.15
CA VAL A 146 11.30 3.99 5.88
C VAL A 146 10.40 4.95 5.10
N ALA A 147 10.98 5.96 4.47
CA ALA A 147 10.23 6.85 3.60
C ALA A 147 9.71 6.06 2.39
N VAL A 148 8.51 6.38 1.89
CA VAL A 148 7.97 5.68 0.70
C VAL A 148 8.88 5.85 -0.52
N GLU A 149 9.58 6.98 -0.64
CA GLU A 149 10.54 7.23 -1.73
C GLU A 149 11.72 6.25 -1.74
N ASP A 150 12.09 5.71 -0.57
CA ASP A 150 13.18 4.75 -0.42
C ASP A 150 12.68 3.28 -0.39
N PHE A 151 11.37 3.05 -0.39
CA PHE A 151 10.79 1.72 -0.16
C PHE A 151 10.98 0.76 -1.35
N CYS A 152 10.90 1.28 -2.59
CA CYS A 152 11.02 0.48 -3.81
C CYS A 152 12.46 0.56 -4.35
N THR A 153 13.16 -0.58 -4.36
CA THR A 153 14.58 -0.65 -4.76
C THR A 153 14.77 -1.05 -6.22
N ALA A 154 13.77 -1.68 -6.83
CA ALA A 154 13.71 -2.00 -8.27
C ALA A 154 12.29 -2.43 -8.68
N PRO A 155 12.01 -2.67 -9.98
CA PRO A 155 10.75 -3.27 -10.41
C PRO A 155 10.46 -4.58 -9.68
N GLY A 156 9.34 -4.63 -8.95
CA GLY A 156 8.90 -5.78 -8.16
C GLY A 156 9.75 -6.07 -6.93
N ARG A 157 10.62 -5.15 -6.50
CA ARG A 157 11.50 -5.31 -5.33
C ARG A 157 11.36 -4.13 -4.36
N THR A 158 11.33 -4.46 -3.07
CA THR A 158 11.21 -3.50 -1.98
C THR A 158 12.41 -3.62 -1.04
N VAL A 159 12.46 -2.79 -0.01
CA VAL A 159 13.41 -2.90 1.11
C VAL A 159 13.06 -4.01 2.11
N LEU A 160 11.87 -4.63 2.01
CA LEU A 160 11.41 -5.65 2.96
C LEU A 160 12.31 -6.88 2.90
N GLU A 161 12.84 -7.29 4.05
CA GLU A 161 13.58 -8.53 4.20
C GLU A 161 12.67 -9.71 4.57
N ASN A 162 13.27 -10.91 4.61
CA ASN A 162 12.55 -12.12 5.00
C ASN A 162 12.01 -12.01 6.44
N GLY A 163 10.72 -12.25 6.61
CA GLY A 163 10.06 -12.11 7.91
C GLY A 163 9.48 -10.73 8.16
N GLU A 164 9.71 -9.77 7.26
CA GLU A 164 9.19 -8.42 7.38
C GLU A 164 7.90 -8.22 6.59
N PHE A 165 7.06 -7.29 7.06
CA PHE A 165 5.91 -6.81 6.32
C PHE A 165 5.58 -5.36 6.66
N LEU A 166 4.95 -4.68 5.69
CA LEU A 166 4.39 -3.35 5.88
C LEU A 166 3.17 -3.44 6.79
N VAL A 167 3.18 -2.69 7.89
CA VAL A 167 2.06 -2.63 8.84
C VAL A 167 1.08 -1.53 8.46
N TYR A 168 1.57 -0.29 8.39
CA TYR A 168 0.81 0.91 8.03
C TYR A 168 1.73 1.96 7.41
N MET A 169 1.13 2.98 6.82
CA MET A 169 1.79 4.19 6.33
C MET A 169 1.22 5.38 7.09
N ASP A 170 2.09 6.27 7.55
CA ASP A 170 1.71 7.58 8.08
C ASP A 170 1.93 8.63 6.98
N ILE A 171 0.85 9.33 6.61
CA ILE A 171 0.85 10.40 5.63
C ILE A 171 0.73 11.73 6.40
N PRO A 172 1.73 12.63 6.32
CA PRO A 172 1.74 13.90 7.03
C PRO A 172 0.50 14.76 6.77
N ALA A 173 0.05 15.48 7.81
CA ALA A 173 -1.01 16.47 7.67
C ALA A 173 -0.66 17.52 6.60
N PRO A 174 -1.55 17.77 5.62
CA PRO A 174 -1.37 18.85 4.66
C PRO A 174 -1.22 20.18 5.39
N LYS A 175 -0.13 20.89 5.11
CA LYS A 175 0.09 22.23 5.67
C LYS A 175 -0.82 23.25 5.00
N ALA A 176 -0.93 24.44 5.58
CA ALA A 176 -1.67 25.55 4.97
C ALA A 176 -1.16 25.84 3.54
N LYS A 177 -2.10 26.12 2.63
CA LYS A 177 -1.86 26.36 1.19
C LYS A 177 -1.12 25.21 0.47
N PHE A 178 -1.33 23.97 0.93
CA PHE A 178 -0.86 22.77 0.26
C PHE A 178 -1.89 22.30 -0.80
N GLY A 179 -1.41 21.81 -1.93
CA GLY A 179 -2.21 21.13 -2.93
C GLY A 179 -1.43 19.97 -3.55
N ALA A 180 -2.13 18.89 -3.90
CA ALA A 180 -1.54 17.74 -4.56
C ALA A 180 -2.50 17.16 -5.60
N ALA A 181 -1.95 16.56 -6.65
CA ALA A 181 -2.70 15.91 -7.72
C ALA A 181 -1.96 14.69 -8.26
N TYR A 182 -2.71 13.73 -8.78
CA TYR A 182 -2.17 12.63 -9.58
C TYR A 182 -2.84 12.55 -10.94
N LEU A 183 -2.03 12.38 -11.98
CA LEU A 183 -2.49 12.18 -13.35
C LEU A 183 -1.79 10.97 -13.95
N ARG A 184 -2.52 10.21 -14.77
CA ARG A 184 -1.95 9.12 -15.55
C ARG A 184 -2.31 9.23 -17.02
N PHE A 185 -1.33 9.00 -17.87
CA PHE A 185 -1.49 8.79 -19.29
C PHE A 185 -1.73 7.30 -19.57
N MET A 186 -2.78 7.00 -20.33
CA MET A 186 -3.24 5.64 -20.65
C MET A 186 -3.54 5.53 -22.14
N SER A 187 -3.52 4.29 -22.65
CA SER A 187 -3.91 3.99 -24.03
C SER A 187 -5.43 3.88 -24.21
N ARG A 188 -6.16 3.59 -23.13
CA ARG A 188 -7.64 3.56 -23.06
C ARG A 188 -8.14 4.27 -21.80
N ASN A 189 -9.40 4.73 -21.81
CA ASN A 189 -9.93 5.63 -20.78
C ASN A 189 -10.01 5.02 -19.37
N GLU A 190 -10.20 3.71 -19.25
CA GLU A 190 -10.36 3.03 -17.95
C GLU A 190 -9.72 1.64 -17.99
N MET A 191 -9.50 1.07 -16.80
CA MET A 191 -8.96 -0.29 -16.60
C MET A 191 -7.62 -0.52 -17.30
N ASP A 192 -6.81 0.52 -17.50
CA ASP A 192 -5.51 0.44 -18.16
C ASP A 192 -4.34 0.57 -17.18
N ILE A 193 -3.17 0.14 -17.63
CA ILE A 193 -1.92 0.35 -16.91
C ILE A 193 -1.33 1.70 -17.33
N ALA A 194 -0.86 2.49 -16.37
CA ALA A 194 -0.25 3.79 -16.68
C ALA A 194 0.97 3.61 -17.61
N VAL A 195 0.96 4.32 -18.74
CA VAL A 195 2.17 4.49 -19.56
C VAL A 195 3.10 5.50 -18.88
N VAL A 196 2.52 6.55 -18.33
CA VAL A 196 3.18 7.53 -17.45
C VAL A 196 2.20 7.89 -16.33
N GLY A 197 2.63 7.78 -15.08
CA GLY A 197 1.92 8.31 -13.91
C GLY A 197 2.72 9.45 -13.29
N THR A 198 2.07 10.52 -12.85
CA THR A 198 2.73 11.67 -12.22
C THR A 198 1.93 12.12 -11.02
N GLY A 199 2.55 12.02 -9.84
CA GLY A 199 2.07 12.65 -8.62
C GLY A 199 2.89 13.91 -8.36
N ALA A 200 2.22 15.01 -8.01
CA ALA A 200 2.88 16.25 -7.65
C ALA A 200 2.19 16.88 -6.45
N ALA A 201 2.99 17.53 -5.61
CA ALA A 201 2.53 18.33 -4.48
C ALA A 201 3.22 19.69 -4.49
N VAL A 202 2.48 20.72 -4.13
CA VAL A 202 2.96 22.10 -4.01
C VAL A 202 2.49 22.69 -2.70
N GLN A 203 3.34 23.52 -2.11
CA GLN A 203 2.96 24.37 -0.99
C GLN A 203 3.25 25.81 -1.36
N LEU A 204 2.21 26.64 -1.36
CA LEU A 204 2.38 28.07 -1.58
C LEU A 204 2.98 28.71 -0.32
N SER A 205 3.85 29.69 -0.54
CA SER A 205 4.35 30.56 0.51
C SER A 205 3.24 31.44 1.08
N ALA A 206 3.53 32.14 2.18
CA ALA A 206 2.53 32.92 2.90
C ALA A 206 2.08 34.18 2.13
N ASP A 207 2.91 34.69 1.22
CA ASP A 207 2.72 35.85 0.37
C ASP A 207 1.84 35.60 -0.88
#